data_AF-A0A1T5AXZ1-F1
#
_entry.id   AF-A0A1T5AXZ1-F1
#
_cell.length_a   1.000
_cell.length_b   1.000
_cell.length_c   1.000
_cell.angle_alpha   90.00
_cell.angle_beta   90.00
_cell.angle_gamma   90.00
#
_symmetry.space_group_name_H-M   'P 1'
#
loop_
_entity.id
_entity.type
_entity.pdbx_description
1 polymer ?
#
loop_
_entity_poly.entity_id
_entity_poly.type
_entity_poly.pdbx_seq_one_letter_code
_entity_poly.pdbx_strand_id
1 'polypeptide(L)'
;MILKILNSILILFAVFMGAKHGWNMLTAKPEMLEMFGKWNLGRTAVIVNGSITLLASVLILFPRTFVWGNFLMATGILMIICLQLLNKDLKGVAIEVPFLLLNLIILYLQHPLKSN
;
A
#
# COMPACT_ATOMS: atom_id res chain seq x y z
N MET A 1 -4.84 25.24 -6.98
CA MET A 1 -5.47 24.30 -7.96
C MET A 1 -4.49 23.24 -8.45
N ILE A 2 -3.31 23.60 -8.95
CA ILE A 2 -2.26 22.65 -9.38
C ILE A 2 -1.94 21.59 -8.32
N LEU A 3 -1.72 21.98 -7.06
CA LEU A 3 -1.46 21.04 -5.96
C LEU A 3 -2.60 20.04 -5.72
N LYS A 4 -3.85 20.46 -5.90
CA LYS A 4 -5.02 19.57 -5.76
C LYS A 4 -5.07 18.56 -6.90
N ILE A 5 -4.79 18.99 -8.13
CA ILE A 5 -4.74 18.11 -9.31
C ILE A 5 -3.61 17.08 -9.16
N LEU A 6 -2.41 17.55 -8.77
CA LEU A 6 -1.26 16.68 -8.52
C LEU A 6 -1.59 15.64 -7.45
N ASN A 7 -2.13 16.06 -6.30
CA ASN A 7 -2.44 15.10 -5.24
C ASN A 7 -3.57 14.13 -5.64
N SER A 8 -4.57 14.57 -6.41
CA SER A 8 -5.57 13.65 -6.97
C SER A 8 -4.93 12.58 -7.84
N ILE A 9 -3.98 12.94 -8.70
CA ILE A 9 -3.25 11.97 -9.55
C ILE A 9 -2.45 11.00 -8.68
N LEU A 10 -1.73 11.51 -7.67
CA LEU A 10 -0.95 10.68 -6.75
C LEU A 10 -1.85 9.70 -5.99
N ILE A 11 -3.00 10.17 -5.49
CA ILE A 11 -4.00 9.33 -4.82
C ILE A 11 -4.51 8.24 -5.76
N LEU A 12 -4.94 8.59 -6.98
CA LEU A 12 -5.43 7.61 -7.94
C LEU A 12 -4.37 6.57 -8.29
N PHE A 13 -3.11 6.99 -8.45
CA PHE A 13 -1.99 6.10 -8.69
C PHE A 13 -1.75 5.16 -7.50
N ALA A 14 -1.70 5.69 -6.27
CA ALA A 14 -1.53 4.90 -5.05
C ALA A 14 -2.66 3.89 -4.87
N VAL A 15 -3.92 4.31 -5.06
CA VAL A 15 -5.10 3.46 -4.96
C VAL A 15 -5.06 2.35 -6.02
N PHE A 16 -4.73 2.68 -7.27
CA PHE A 16 -4.63 1.69 -8.35
C PHE A 16 -3.54 0.65 -8.06
N MET A 17 -2.34 1.10 -7.66
CA MET A 17 -1.23 0.21 -7.35
C MET A 17 -1.54 -0.66 -6.12
N GLY A 18 -2.07 -0.06 -5.05
CA GLY A 18 -2.50 -0.77 -3.85
C GLY A 18 -3.62 -1.77 -4.14
N ALA A 19 -4.60 -1.41 -4.97
CA ALA A 19 -5.70 -2.30 -5.33
C ALA A 19 -5.20 -3.48 -6.18
N LYS A 20 -4.32 -3.23 -7.16
CA LYS A 20 -3.68 -4.27 -7.96
C LYS A 20 -2.87 -5.23 -7.07
N HIS A 21 -2.07 -4.69 -6.15
CA HIS A 21 -1.26 -5.49 -5.25
C HIS A 21 -2.14 -6.32 -4.29
N GLY A 22 -3.10 -5.68 -3.63
CA GLY A 22 -4.04 -6.35 -2.74
C GLY A 22 -4.89 -7.40 -3.45
N TRP A 23 -5.29 -7.17 -4.71
CA TRP A 23 -5.99 -8.17 -5.52
C TRP A 23 -5.13 -9.39 -5.86
N ASN A 24 -3.85 -9.18 -6.22
CA ASN A 24 -2.91 -10.29 -6.46
C ASN A 24 -2.72 -11.16 -5.21
N MET A 25 -2.72 -10.52 -4.03
CA MET A 25 -2.65 -11.21 -2.74
C MET A 25 -3.95 -11.94 -2.39
N LEU A 26 -5.11 -11.28 -2.59
CA LEU A 26 -6.43 -11.85 -2.33
C LEU A 26 -6.70 -13.10 -3.18
N THR A 27 -6.27 -13.06 -4.44
CA THR A 27 -6.35 -14.19 -5.38
C THR A 27 -5.23 -15.23 -5.18
N ALA A 28 -4.37 -15.02 -4.18
CA ALA A 28 -3.25 -15.91 -3.84
C ALA A 28 -2.43 -16.31 -5.06
N LYS A 29 -2.07 -15.32 -5.90
CA LYS A 29 -1.22 -15.56 -7.08
C LYS A 29 0.08 -16.26 -6.70
N PRO A 30 0.59 -17.18 -7.54
CA PRO A 30 1.80 -17.95 -7.25
C PRO A 30 2.99 -17.08 -6.85
N GLU A 31 3.17 -15.93 -7.50
CA GLU A 31 4.27 -14.99 -7.22
C GLU A 31 4.18 -14.39 -5.82
N MET A 32 2.95 -14.08 -5.35
CA MET A 32 2.73 -13.58 -3.99
C MET A 32 2.93 -14.68 -2.95
N LEU A 33 2.48 -15.90 -3.25
CA LEU A 33 2.71 -17.06 -2.38
C LEU A 33 4.19 -17.41 -2.26
N GLU A 34 4.95 -17.30 -3.35
CA GLU A 34 6.40 -17.50 -3.34
C GLU A 34 7.10 -16.42 -2.51
N MET A 35 6.76 -15.15 -2.70
CA MET A 35 7.34 -14.04 -1.94
C MET A 35 7.08 -14.19 -0.44
N PHE A 36 5.83 -14.43 -0.04
CA PHE A 36 5.46 -14.61 1.36
C PHE A 36 5.94 -15.94 1.95
N GLY A 37 6.09 -16.96 1.10
CA GLY A 37 6.66 -18.26 1.47
C GLY A 37 8.10 -18.15 1.99
N LYS A 38 8.89 -17.19 1.47
CA LYS A 38 10.25 -16.87 1.98
C LYS A 38 10.25 -16.40 3.45
N TRP A 39 9.10 -16.02 3.99
CA TRP A 39 8.91 -15.57 5.37
C TRP A 39 8.09 -16.56 6.21
N ASN A 40 7.90 -17.80 5.74
CA ASN A 40 7.03 -18.81 6.34
C ASN A 40 5.57 -18.35 6.53
N LEU A 41 5.11 -17.40 5.72
CA LEU A 41 3.72 -16.94 5.73
C LEU A 41 2.89 -17.78 4.76
N GLY A 42 1.89 -18.48 5.30
CA GLY A 42 0.99 -19.32 4.52
C GLY A 42 -0.03 -18.51 3.71
N ARG A 43 -0.76 -19.20 2.82
CA ARG A 43 -1.82 -18.63 1.96
C ARG A 43 -2.80 -17.74 2.74
N THR A 44 -3.21 -18.15 3.93
CA THR A 44 -4.14 -17.38 4.77
C THR A 44 -3.59 -15.99 5.10
N ALA A 45 -2.32 -15.89 5.47
CA ALA A 45 -1.69 -14.61 5.79
C ALA A 45 -1.62 -13.69 4.55
N VAL A 46 -1.33 -14.26 3.38
CA VAL A 46 -1.33 -13.54 2.09
C VAL A 46 -2.73 -12.98 1.78
N ILE A 47 -3.78 -13.79 1.89
CA ILE A 47 -5.15 -13.37 1.61
C ILE A 47 -5.61 -12.29 2.61
N VAL A 48 -5.28 -12.45 3.89
CA VAL A 48 -5.61 -11.46 4.93
C VAL A 48 -4.92 -10.13 4.65
N ASN A 49 -3.62 -10.14 4.37
CA ASN A 49 -2.89 -8.91 4.07
C ASN A 49 -3.41 -8.27 2.76
N GLY A 50 -3.75 -9.06 1.75
CA GLY A 50 -4.39 -8.58 0.52
C GLY A 50 -5.74 -7.90 0.75
N SER A 51 -6.56 -8.48 1.63
CA SER A 51 -7.85 -7.90 2.04
C SER A 51 -7.65 -6.55 2.74
N ILE A 52 -6.67 -6.46 3.64
CA ILE A 52 -6.32 -5.21 4.34
C ILE A 52 -5.82 -4.16 3.35
N THR A 53 -4.95 -4.53 2.40
CA THR A 53 -4.45 -3.60 1.38
C THR A 53 -5.57 -3.08 0.48
N LEU A 54 -6.50 -3.95 0.05
CA LEU A 54 -7.67 -3.55 -0.73
C LEU A 54 -8.58 -2.59 0.05
N LEU A 55 -8.84 -2.91 1.34
CA LEU A 55 -9.60 -2.03 2.21
C LEU A 55 -8.92 -0.66 2.35
N ALA A 56 -7.60 -0.64 2.58
CA ALA A 56 -6.83 0.58 2.66
C ALA A 56 -6.95 1.43 1.38
N SER A 57 -6.83 0.82 0.21
CA SER A 57 -7.05 1.49 -1.09
C SER A 57 -8.43 2.16 -1.19
N VAL A 58 -9.49 1.49 -0.75
CA VAL A 58 -10.84 2.06 -0.76
C VAL A 58 -10.95 3.22 0.23
N LEU A 59 -10.39 3.09 1.42
CA LEU A 59 -10.44 4.13 2.46
C LEU A 59 -9.72 5.42 2.06
N ILE A 60 -8.65 5.33 1.25
CA ILE A 60 -7.92 6.50 0.74
C ILE A 60 -8.81 7.40 -0.14
N LEU A 61 -9.79 6.83 -0.85
CA LEU A 61 -10.65 7.59 -1.77
C LEU A 61 -11.62 8.55 -1.06
N PHE A 62 -11.93 8.32 0.21
CA PHE A 62 -12.89 9.13 0.95
C PHE A 62 -12.19 10.09 1.91
N PRO A 63 -12.51 11.40 1.90
CA PRO A 63 -11.86 12.40 2.75
C PRO A 63 -11.90 12.09 4.26
N ARG A 64 -12.98 11.45 4.71
CA ARG A 64 -13.19 11.10 6.13
C ARG A 64 -12.29 9.96 6.61
N THR A 65 -11.95 9.03 5.73
CA THR A 65 -11.13 7.85 6.03
C THR A 65 -9.73 7.91 5.46
N PHE A 66 -9.42 8.96 4.71
CA PHE A 66 -8.16 9.17 4.00
C PHE A 66 -6.91 8.89 4.84
N VAL A 67 -6.85 9.44 6.07
CA VAL A 67 -5.70 9.26 6.97
C VAL A 67 -5.58 7.79 7.38
N TRP A 68 -6.69 7.14 7.73
CA TRP A 68 -6.71 5.73 8.11
C TRP A 68 -6.34 4.80 6.95
N GLY A 69 -6.80 5.11 5.74
CA GLY A 69 -6.42 4.36 4.55
C GLY A 69 -4.92 4.44 4.27
N ASN A 70 -4.35 5.64 4.29
CA ASN A 70 -2.90 5.83 4.11
C ASN A 70 -2.11 5.18 5.25
N PHE A 71 -2.58 5.26 6.49
CA PHE A 71 -1.94 4.61 7.64
C PHE A 71 -1.90 3.09 7.45
N LEU A 72 -3.03 2.45 7.16
CA LEU A 72 -3.10 1.00 6.92
C LEU A 72 -2.20 0.57 5.76
N MET A 73 -2.18 1.34 4.67
CA MET A 73 -1.32 1.05 3.53
C MET A 73 0.17 1.19 3.89
N ALA A 74 0.55 2.28 4.56
CA ALA A 74 1.93 2.51 5.01
C ALA A 74 2.41 1.43 5.99
N THR A 75 1.58 1.02 6.96
CA THR A 75 1.91 -0.06 7.89
C THR A 75 2.09 -1.39 7.16
N GLY A 76 1.23 -1.69 6.18
CA GLY A 76 1.38 -2.88 5.33
C GLY A 76 2.71 -2.88 4.57
N ILE A 77 3.05 -1.78 3.90
CA ILE A 77 4.32 -1.64 3.17
C ILE A 77 5.51 -1.74 4.12
N LEU A 78 5.45 -1.06 5.28
CA LEU A 78 6.50 -1.11 6.29
C LEU A 78 6.73 -2.53 6.80
N MET A 79 5.66 -3.28 7.05
CA MET A 79 5.76 -4.68 7.44
C MET A 79 6.52 -5.49 6.38
N ILE A 80 6.20 -5.31 5.09
CA ILE A 80 6.89 -6.00 3.99
C ILE A 80 8.37 -5.60 3.91
N ILE A 81 8.70 -4.32 4.08
CA ILE A 81 10.09 -3.84 4.16
C ILE A 81 10.84 -4.52 5.30
N CYS A 82 10.25 -4.60 6.50
CA CYS A 82 10.86 -5.28 7.64
C CYS A 82 11.13 -6.77 7.35
N LEU A 83 10.19 -7.46 6.70
CA LEU A 83 10.35 -8.86 6.31
C LEU A 83 11.44 -9.05 5.24
N GLN A 84 11.54 -8.14 4.28
CA GLN A 84 12.62 -8.15 3.28
C GLN A 84 13.99 -7.88 3.90
N LEU A 85 14.08 -6.92 4.83
CA LEU A 85 15.31 -6.65 5.59
C LEU A 85 15.75 -7.83 6.44
N LEU A 86 14.81 -8.55 7.06
CA LEU A 86 15.10 -9.78 7.81
C LEU A 86 15.81 -10.83 6.94
N ASN A 87 15.41 -10.94 5.67
CA ASN A 87 16.01 -11.83 4.68
C ASN A 87 17.18 -11.20 3.89
N LYS A 88 17.64 -9.99 4.29
CA LYS A 88 18.69 -9.21 3.62
C LYS A 88 18.41 -8.89 2.14
N ASP A 89 17.14 -8.86 1.74
CA ASP A 89 16.72 -8.55 0.36
C ASP A 89 16.61 -7.03 0.15
N LEU A 90 17.77 -6.39 -0.06
CA LEU A 90 17.83 -4.95 -0.31
C LEU A 90 17.16 -4.52 -1.62
N LYS A 91 17.05 -5.45 -2.60
CA LYS A 91 16.38 -5.15 -3.88
C LYS A 91 14.89 -5.02 -3.69
N GLY A 92 14.28 -5.92 -2.91
CA GLY A 92 12.89 -5.80 -2.50
C GLY A 92 12.65 -4.47 -1.80
N VAL A 93 13.51 -4.11 -0.83
CA VAL A 93 13.32 -2.91 -0.01
C VAL A 93 13.34 -1.66 -0.89
N ALA A 94 14.25 -1.60 -1.85
CA ALA A 94 14.34 -0.49 -2.80
C ALA A 94 13.08 -0.33 -3.67
N ILE A 95 12.33 -1.42 -3.91
CA ILE A 95 11.05 -1.39 -4.63
C ILE A 95 9.93 -0.86 -3.75
N GLU A 96 9.88 -1.24 -2.47
CA GLU A 96 8.80 -0.88 -1.54
C GLU A 96 8.93 0.55 -0.97
N VAL A 97 10.15 1.05 -0.77
CA VAL A 97 10.40 2.39 -0.20
C VAL A 97 9.70 3.53 -0.96
N PRO A 98 9.73 3.60 -2.31
CA PRO A 98 8.99 4.60 -3.06
C PRO A 98 7.48 4.61 -2.77
N PHE A 99 6.86 3.44 -2.54
CA PHE A 99 5.44 3.36 -2.22
C PHE A 99 5.13 3.82 -0.80
N LEU A 100 6.03 3.56 0.15
CA LEU A 100 5.92 4.11 1.49
C LEU A 100 6.01 5.65 1.45
N LEU A 101 7.02 6.19 0.75
CA LEU A 101 7.20 7.63 0.57
C LEU A 101 5.99 8.27 -0.13
N LEU A 102 5.43 7.61 -1.14
CA LEU A 102 4.23 8.07 -1.83
C LEU A 102 3.05 8.26 -0.86
N ASN A 103 2.79 7.28 0.03
CA ASN A 103 1.73 7.40 1.04
C ASN A 103 1.97 8.58 1.99
N LEU A 104 3.22 8.80 2.43
CA LEU A 104 3.58 9.93 3.28
C LEU A 104 3.42 11.29 2.57
N ILE A 105 3.82 11.37 1.29
CA ILE A 105 3.66 12.57 0.46
C ILE A 105 2.18 12.89 0.27
N ILE A 106 1.36 11.90 -0.07
CA ILE A 106 -0.09 12.05 -0.24
C ILE A 106 -0.72 12.58 1.06
N LEU A 107 -0.33 12.02 2.20
CA LEU A 107 -0.83 12.42 3.51
C LEU A 107 -0.42 13.86 3.86
N TYR A 108 0.81 14.25 3.56
CA TYR A 108 1.30 15.63 3.72
C TYR A 108 0.55 16.62 2.82
N LEU A 109 0.28 16.26 1.57
CA LEU A 109 -0.46 17.10 0.61
C LEU A 109 -1.96 17.23 0.92
N GLN A 110 -2.49 16.39 1.81
CA GLN A 110 -3.88 16.34 2.27
C GLN A 110 -4.94 16.08 1.18
N HIS A 111 -6.06 15.50 1.56
CA HIS A 111 -7.09 15.09 0.60
C HIS A 111 -7.63 16.30 -0.21
N PRO A 112 -7.61 16.27 -1.56
CA PRO A 112 -7.91 17.43 -2.42
C PRO A 112 -9.36 17.92 -2.30
N LEU A 113 -10.29 17.01 -1.96
CA LEU A 113 -11.71 17.31 -1.70
C LEU A 113 -12.01 17.74 -0.26
N LYS A 114 -11.02 17.77 0.64
CA LYS A 114 -11.23 18.34 1.97
C LYS A 114 -11.32 19.86 1.80
N SER A 115 -12.43 20.45 2.23
CA SER A 115 -12.50 21.90 2.39
C SER A 115 -11.61 22.25 3.57
N ASN A 116 -10.51 22.95 3.29
CA ASN A 116 -9.79 23.68 4.33
C ASN A 116 -10.63 24.86 4.78
#